data_AF-A0A6L9KA92-F1
#
_entry.id   AF-A0A6L9KA92-F1
#
_cell.length_a   1.000
_cell.length_b   1.000
_cell.length_c   1.000
_cell.angle_alpha   90.00
_cell.angle_beta   90.00
_cell.angle_gamma   90.00
#
_symmetry.space_group_name_H-M   'P 1'
#
loop_
_entity.id
_entity.type
_entity.pdbx_description
1 polymer ?
#
loop_
_entity_poly.entity_id
_entity_poly.type
_entity_poly.pdbx_seq_one_letter_code
_entity_poly.pdbx_strand_id
1 'polypeptide(L)'
;MTLKEFLDEFTFINTGEYIDNNYFLIITKVIKNSNGKEIDSIETKLEINNVSKFIKETNSPVSITPYNWEMIVDITKRGQIDFFAQIVPIEDFYPRNSQTDISFVK
;
A
#
# COMPACT_ATOMS: atom_id res chain seq x y z
N MET A 1 -19.66 -10.09 -0.07
CA MET A 1 -19.68 -8.65 -0.43
C MET A 1 -18.95 -8.52 -1.75
N THR A 2 -19.57 -7.99 -2.78
CA THR A 2 -18.92 -7.78 -4.08
C THR A 2 -17.92 -6.62 -4.01
N LEU A 3 -16.96 -6.56 -4.94
CA LEU A 3 -16.04 -5.42 -5.05
C LEU A 3 -16.80 -4.08 -5.16
N LYS A 4 -17.92 -4.06 -5.89
CA LYS A 4 -18.75 -2.85 -6.03
C LYS A 4 -19.34 -2.41 -4.69
N GLU A 5 -19.96 -3.33 -3.95
CA GLU A 5 -20.52 -3.03 -2.62
C GLU A 5 -19.43 -2.56 -1.66
N PHE A 6 -18.24 -3.16 -1.73
CA PHE A 6 -17.10 -2.75 -0.93
C PHE A 6 -16.67 -1.31 -1.25
N LEU A 7 -16.55 -0.96 -2.54
CA LEU A 7 -16.15 0.38 -2.97
C LEU A 7 -17.24 1.44 -2.71
N ASP A 8 -18.50 1.04 -2.70
CA ASP A 8 -19.62 1.90 -2.31
C ASP A 8 -19.60 2.16 -0.79
N GLU A 9 -19.24 1.16 0.02
CA GLU A 9 -19.22 1.27 1.49
C GLU A 9 -17.94 1.88 2.06
N PHE A 10 -16.78 1.63 1.44
CA PHE A 10 -15.47 1.99 1.98
C PHE A 10 -14.61 2.77 0.99
N THR A 11 -13.81 3.69 1.52
CA THR A 11 -12.74 4.38 0.79
C THR A 11 -11.41 4.11 1.49
N PHE A 12 -10.38 3.84 0.69
CA PHE A 12 -9.01 3.81 1.18
C PHE A 12 -8.36 5.17 0.95
N ILE A 13 -7.69 5.68 1.99
CA ILE A 13 -6.83 6.86 1.90
C ILE A 13 -5.40 6.42 2.16
N ASN A 14 -4.50 6.72 1.23
CA ASN A 14 -3.08 6.45 1.41
C ASN A 14 -2.28 7.75 1.53
N THR A 15 -1.49 7.88 2.60
CA THR A 15 -0.60 9.02 2.82
C THR A 15 0.83 8.55 3.02
N GLY A 16 1.77 9.19 2.33
CA GLY A 16 3.20 8.98 2.51
C GLY A 16 3.86 10.28 2.97
N GLU A 17 4.62 10.24 4.06
CA GLU A 17 5.32 11.42 4.59
C GLU A 17 6.69 11.10 5.17
N TYR A 18 7.60 12.08 5.11
CA TYR A 18 8.87 12.01 5.81
C TYR A 18 8.67 12.46 7.25
N ILE A 19 8.88 11.55 8.21
CA ILE A 19 8.85 11.90 9.63
C ILE A 19 10.16 12.63 10.00
N ASP A 20 11.28 12.17 9.45
CA ASP A 20 12.61 12.75 9.60
C ASP A 20 13.52 12.37 8.41
N ASN A 21 14.81 12.68 8.52
CA ASN A 21 15.81 12.35 7.49
C ASN A 21 16.15 10.84 7.39
N ASN A 22 15.63 10.01 8.31
CA ASN A 22 15.93 8.59 8.39
C ASN A 22 14.73 7.70 8.08
N TYR A 23 13.51 8.22 8.18
CA TYR A 23 12.29 7.43 8.08
C TYR A 23 11.23 8.05 7.17
N PHE A 24 10.65 7.19 6.35
CA PHE A 24 9.46 7.48 5.55
C PHE A 24 8.30 6.64 6.05
N LEU A 25 7.17 7.28 6.34
CA LEU A 25 5.96 6.62 6.84
C LEU A 25 4.95 6.49 5.72
N ILE A 26 4.37 5.31 5.58
CA ILE A 26 3.25 5.04 4.69
C ILE A 26 2.09 4.59 5.55
N ILE A 27 1.00 5.36 5.51
CA ILE A 27 -0.23 5.08 6.23
C ILE A 27 -1.32 4.76 5.22
N THR A 28 -1.98 3.61 5.37
CA THR A 28 -3.24 3.33 4.68
C THR A 28 -4.36 3.32 5.71
N LYS A 29 -5.40 4.11 5.45
CA LYS A 29 -6.61 4.21 6.27
C LYS A 29 -7.81 3.67 5.52
N VAL A 30 -8.71 3.00 6.25
CA VAL A 30 -10.02 2.57 5.75
C VAL A 30 -11.09 3.46 6.35
N ILE A 31 -11.85 4.14 5.51
CA ILE A 31 -12.92 5.03 5.92
C ILE A 31 -14.25 4.45 5.46
N LYS A 32 -15.22 4.37 6.36
CA LYS A 32 -16.59 4.00 6.01
C LYS A 32 -17.33 5.22 5.45
N ASN A 33 -17.79 5.13 4.21
CA ASN A 33 -18.40 6.24 3.47
C ASN A 33 -19.68 6.75 4.13
N SER A 34 -20.46 5.87 4.77
CA SER A 34 -21.76 6.24 5.36
C SER A 34 -21.66 7.28 6.49
N ASN A 35 -20.54 7.34 7.20
CA ASN A 35 -20.35 8.23 8.35
C ASN A 35 -18.98 8.93 8.38
N GLY A 36 -18.13 8.72 7.36
CA GLY A 36 -16.78 9.26 7.28
C GLY A 36 -15.84 8.78 8.40
N LYS A 37 -16.22 7.72 9.14
CA LYS A 37 -15.44 7.25 10.27
C LYS A 37 -14.30 6.36 9.80
N GLU A 38 -13.10 6.60 10.34
CA GLU A 38 -11.97 5.66 10.23
C GLU A 38 -12.33 4.35 10.93
N ILE A 39 -12.30 3.26 10.19
CA ILE A 39 -12.55 1.91 10.70
C ILE A 39 -11.26 1.31 11.21
N ASP A 40 -10.18 1.46 10.44
CA ASP A 40 -8.88 0.91 10.76
C ASP A 40 -7.77 1.61 9.96
N SER A 41 -6.52 1.45 10.40
CA SER A 41 -5.34 1.98 9.72
C SER A 41 -4.11 1.10 9.93
N ILE A 42 -3.26 1.08 8.90
CA ILE A 42 -1.97 0.39 8.91
C ILE A 42 -0.89 1.39 8.62
N GLU A 43 0.15 1.34 9.43
CA GLU A 43 1.33 2.16 9.30
C GLU A 43 2.52 1.27 8.95
N THR A 44 3.33 1.71 7.99
CA THR A 44 4.60 1.08 7.67
C THR A 44 5.69 2.13 7.63
N LYS A 45 6.69 1.94 8.50
CA LYS A 45 7.83 2.82 8.62
C LYS A 45 9.01 2.22 7.87
N LEU A 46 9.44 2.90 6.81
CA LEU A 46 10.59 2.54 6.00
C LEU A 46 11.81 3.32 6.48
N GLU A 47 12.91 2.63 6.75
CA GLU A 47 14.18 3.27 7.10
C GLU A 47 14.97 3.60 5.82
N ILE A 48 15.09 4.90 5.53
CA ILE A 48 15.64 5.44 4.28
C ILE A 48 17.05 4.94 4.02
N ASN A 49 17.90 4.88 5.06
CA ASN A 49 19.29 4.43 4.92
C ASN A 49 19.38 2.97 4.49
N ASN A 50 18.57 2.10 5.10
CA ASN A 50 18.54 0.68 4.80
C ASN A 50 17.92 0.41 3.42
N VAL A 51 16.82 1.09 3.09
CA VAL A 51 16.17 0.92 1.79
C VAL A 51 17.04 1.49 0.66
N SER A 52 17.69 2.64 0.87
CA SER A 52 18.62 3.22 -0.11
C SER A 52 19.81 2.31 -0.38
N LYS A 53 20.33 1.64 0.66
CA LYS A 53 21.38 0.63 0.50
C LYS A 53 20.89 -0.56 -0.32
N PHE A 54 19.71 -1.10 -0.01
CA PHE A 54 19.08 -2.17 -0.77
C PHE A 54 18.84 -1.79 -2.25
N ILE A 55 18.33 -0.58 -2.51
CA ILE A 55 18.14 -0.04 -3.87
C ILE A 55 19.48 0.02 -4.62
N LYS A 56 20.55 0.49 -3.96
CA LYS A 56 21.89 0.54 -4.57
C LYS A 56 22.42 -0.86 -4.91
N GLU A 57 22.23 -1.83 -4.02
CA GLU A 57 22.66 -3.22 -4.22
C GLU A 57 21.89 -3.88 -5.38
N THR A 58 20.58 -3.63 -5.48
CA THR A 58 19.71 -4.14 -6.54
C THR A 58 19.83 -3.38 -7.87
N ASN A 59 20.46 -2.21 -7.88
CA ASN A 59 20.84 -1.52 -9.11
C ASN A 59 22.30 -1.79 -9.52
N SER A 60 22.97 -2.74 -8.85
CA SER A 60 24.32 -3.16 -9.23
C SER A 60 24.33 -3.94 -10.55
N PRO A 61 25.47 -3.99 -11.29
CA PRO A 61 25.56 -4.68 -12.58
C PRO A 61 25.24 -6.19 -12.54
N VAL A 62 25.21 -6.80 -11.35
CA VAL A 62 24.93 -8.23 -11.14
C VAL A 62 23.45 -8.47 -10.84
N SER A 63 22.68 -7.43 -10.56
CA SER A 63 21.26 -7.56 -10.23
C SER A 63 20.41 -7.82 -11.47
N ILE A 64 19.45 -8.73 -11.32
CA ILE A 64 18.55 -9.19 -12.38
C ILE A 64 17.31 -8.27 -12.49
N THR A 65 17.01 -7.50 -11.44
CA THR A 65 15.85 -6.60 -11.39
C THR A 65 16.22 -5.31 -10.66
N PRO A 66 16.17 -4.14 -11.32
CA PRO A 66 16.41 -2.86 -10.67
C PRO A 66 15.20 -2.45 -9.83
N TYR A 67 15.41 -2.12 -8.56
CA TYR A 67 14.40 -1.50 -7.72
C TYR A 67 14.67 0.01 -7.60
N ASN A 68 13.60 0.79 -7.49
CA ASN A 68 13.66 2.21 -7.14
C ASN A 68 12.75 2.51 -5.94
N TRP A 69 12.81 3.75 -5.46
CA TRP A 69 12.09 4.16 -4.25
C TRP A 69 10.57 4.14 -4.46
N GLU A 70 10.11 4.64 -5.61
CA GLU A 70 8.70 4.69 -5.99
C GLU A 70 8.09 3.28 -6.00
N MET A 71 8.80 2.31 -6.57
CA MET A 71 8.36 0.91 -6.59
C MET A 71 8.23 0.31 -5.20
N ILE A 72 9.17 0.59 -4.28
CA ILE A 72 9.09 0.09 -2.91
C ILE A 72 7.89 0.70 -2.18
N VAL A 73 7.65 1.99 -2.37
CA VAL A 73 6.47 2.67 -1.83
C VAL A 73 5.20 2.03 -2.38
N ASP A 74 5.07 1.86 -3.69
CA ASP A 74 3.86 1.32 -4.33
C ASP A 74 3.60 -0.14 -3.94
N ILE A 75 4.64 -0.98 -3.86
CA ILE A 75 4.51 -2.36 -3.37
C ILE A 75 4.04 -2.37 -1.90
N THR A 76 4.55 -1.46 -1.08
CA THR A 76 4.14 -1.34 0.32
C THR A 76 2.67 -0.94 0.43
N LYS A 77 2.24 0.08 -0.32
CA LYS A 77 0.84 0.49 -0.39
C LYS A 77 -0.07 -0.65 -0.84
N ARG A 78 0.33 -1.38 -1.89
CA ARG A 78 -0.43 -2.53 -2.39
C ARG A 78 -0.55 -3.63 -1.34
N GLY A 79 0.53 -3.94 -0.63
CA GLY A 79 0.51 -4.90 0.47
C GLY A 79 -0.47 -4.52 1.58
N GLN A 80 -0.53 -3.24 1.95
CA GLN A 80 -1.47 -2.73 2.96
C GLN A 80 -2.93 -2.83 2.50
N ILE A 81 -3.21 -2.48 1.23
CA ILE A 81 -4.56 -2.60 0.64
C ILE A 81 -4.99 -4.07 0.58
N ASP A 82 -4.11 -4.95 0.10
CA ASP A 82 -4.37 -6.39 0.00
C ASP A 82 -4.68 -7.00 1.38
N PHE A 83 -4.02 -6.53 2.44
CA PHE A 83 -4.32 -6.96 3.81
C PHE A 83 -5.75 -6.57 4.23
N PHE A 84 -6.17 -5.34 3.98
CA PHE A 84 -7.54 -4.93 4.32
C PHE A 84 -8.60 -5.67 3.51
N ALA A 85 -8.32 -5.93 2.23
CA ALA A 85 -9.21 -6.71 1.38
C ALA A 85 -9.25 -8.21 1.76
N GLN A 86 -8.31 -8.72 2.56
CA GLN A 86 -8.42 -10.05 3.18
C GLN A 86 -9.28 -10.03 4.45
N ILE A 87 -9.25 -8.94 5.21
CA ILE A 87 -10.05 -8.78 6.43
C ILE A 87 -11.53 -8.63 6.09
N VAL A 88 -11.84 -7.88 5.03
CA VAL A 88 -13.20 -7.74 4.53
C VAL A 88 -13.37 -8.80 3.44
N PRO A 89 -14.15 -9.88 3.65
CA PRO A 89 -14.27 -10.97 2.69
C PRO A 89 -15.02 -10.50 1.43
N ILE A 90 -14.28 -9.90 0.49
CA ILE A 90 -14.77 -9.45 -0.79
C ILE A 90 -14.81 -10.66 -1.75
N GLU A 91 -15.99 -10.96 -2.28
CA GLU A 91 -16.21 -11.98 -3.31
C GLU A 91 -15.41 -11.65 -4.58
N ASP A 92 -14.72 -12.66 -5.12
CA ASP A 92 -13.89 -12.57 -6.31
C ASP A 92 -12.74 -11.54 -6.27
N PHE A 93 -12.39 -11.04 -5.07
CA PHE A 93 -11.16 -10.28 -4.89
C PHE A 93 -10.00 -11.23 -4.59
N TYR A 94 -8.99 -11.22 -5.45
CA TYR A 94 -7.77 -12.03 -5.30
C TYR A 94 -6.60 -11.10 -4.92
N PRO A 95 -6.23 -11.02 -3.63
CA PRO A 95 -5.08 -10.25 -3.17
C PRO A 95 -3.82 -10.68 -3.93
N ARG A 96 -2.93 -9.74 -4.26
CA ARG A 96 -1.68 -9.95 -5.03
C ARG A 96 -1.84 -10.26 -6.53
N ASN A 97 -3.05 -10.27 -7.08
CA ASN A 97 -3.19 -10.28 -8.54
C ASN A 97 -2.82 -8.89 -9.11
N SER A 98 -1.69 -8.82 -9.81
CA SER A 98 -1.20 -7.59 -10.46
C SER A 98 -2.16 -7.02 -11.52
N GLN A 99 -3.10 -7.82 -12.01
CA GLN A 99 -4.13 -7.40 -12.96
C GLN A 99 -5.35 -6.76 -12.28
N THR A 100 -5.47 -6.86 -10.96
CA THR A 100 -6.54 -6.17 -10.23
C THR A 100 -6.25 -4.69 -10.20
N ASP A 101 -7.13 -3.93 -10.86
CA ASP A 101 -7.12 -2.46 -10.85
C ASP A 101 -7.32 -1.95 -9.42
N ILE A 102 -6.40 -1.09 -8.97
CA ILE A 102 -6.43 -0.47 -7.63
C ILE A 102 -6.55 1.06 -7.72
N SER A 103 -6.89 1.61 -8.90
CA SER A 103 -7.02 3.06 -9.09
C SER A 103 -8.11 3.70 -8.22
N PHE A 104 -8.96 2.90 -7.60
CA PHE A 104 -10.00 3.34 -6.67
C PHE A 104 -9.46 3.78 -5.29
N VAL A 105 -8.20 3.45 -4.98
CA VAL A 105 -7.53 3.91 -3.75
C VAL A 105 -7.06 5.34 -3.97
N LYS A 106 -7.52 6.27 -3.12
CA LYS A 106 -7.25 7.71 -3.24
C LYS A 106 -6.09 8.17 -2.38
#